data_AF-A0A9P0YJ44-F1
#
_entry.id   AF-A0A9P0YJ44-F1
#
_cell.length_a   1.000
_cell.length_b   1.000
_cell.length_c   1.000
_cell.angle_alpha   90.00
_cell.angle_beta   90.00
_cell.angle_gamma   90.00
#
_symmetry.space_group_name_H-M   'P 1'
#
loop_
_entity.id
_entity.type
_entity.pdbx_description
1 polymer ?
#
loop_
_entity_poly.entity_id
_entity_poly.type
_entity_poly.pdbx_seq_one_letter_code
_entity_poly.pdbx_strand_id
1 'polypeptide(L)'
;MWEYLESMYASKQDLSYVHQLLMHYSRPEMKDQTLFQYYNECKQIFEEKRSRFPITADVKSMQEQEERTFVHGILAGFDPQYEVSRSQIRTFHGVLAGLCLSNNCKYIMVQI
;
A
#
# COMPACT_ATOMS: atom_id res chain seq x y z
N MET A 1 -18.26 16.97 12.12
CA MET A 1 -17.26 16.01 11.58
C MET A 1 -17.59 15.66 10.14
N TRP A 2 -18.81 15.18 9.86
CA TRP A 2 -19.28 14.93 8.49
C TRP A 2 -19.33 16.17 7.59
N GLU A 3 -19.78 17.31 8.11
CA GLU A 3 -19.79 18.58 7.35
C GLU A 3 -18.37 19.06 6.96
N TYR A 4 -17.37 18.79 7.79
CA TYR A 4 -15.96 19.11 7.48
C TYR A 4 -15.42 18.22 6.36
N LEU A 5 -15.74 16.91 6.42
CA LEU A 5 -15.40 15.98 5.35
C LEU A 5 -16.14 16.34 4.06
N GLU A 6 -17.44 16.62 4.12
CA GLU A 6 -18.20 17.10 2.96
C GLU A 6 -17.58 18.35 2.34
N SER A 7 -17.14 19.32 3.13
CA SER A 7 -16.51 20.54 2.62
C SER A 7 -15.18 20.29 1.88
N MET A 8 -14.39 19.30 2.32
CA MET A 8 -13.11 18.92 1.72
C MET A 8 -13.29 18.07 0.45
N TYR A 9 -14.40 17.32 0.36
CA TYR A 9 -14.65 16.34 -0.70
C TYR A 9 -15.84 16.70 -1.61
N ALA A 10 -16.33 17.95 -1.54
CA ALA A 10 -17.51 18.46 -2.27
C ALA A 10 -17.36 18.51 -3.80
N SER A 11 -16.14 18.35 -4.34
CA SER A 11 -15.95 18.07 -5.76
C SER A 11 -16.31 16.60 -6.04
N LYS A 12 -17.61 16.38 -6.30
CA LYS A 12 -18.24 15.12 -6.69
C LYS A 12 -17.33 14.18 -7.51
N GLN A 13 -16.73 13.22 -6.83
CA GLN A 13 -16.67 11.82 -7.24
C GLN A 13 -16.46 10.95 -6.00
N ASP A 14 -17.62 10.56 -5.45
CA ASP A 14 -17.91 9.57 -4.42
C ASP A 14 -17.00 9.54 -3.18
N LEU A 15 -17.39 10.30 -2.14
CA LEU A 15 -16.99 10.07 -0.75
C LEU A 15 -17.07 8.59 -0.36
N SER A 16 -18.08 7.88 -0.84
CA SER A 16 -18.24 6.44 -0.66
C SER A 16 -17.11 5.63 -1.29
N TYR A 17 -16.69 6.01 -2.49
CA TYR A 17 -15.59 5.36 -3.20
C TYR A 17 -14.24 5.68 -2.56
N VAL A 18 -14.01 6.93 -2.17
CA VAL A 18 -12.83 7.35 -1.41
C VAL A 18 -12.76 6.59 -0.08
N HIS A 19 -13.88 6.44 0.61
CA HIS A 19 -13.96 5.65 1.83
C HIS A 19 -13.64 4.17 1.57
N GLN A 20 -14.20 3.57 0.50
CA GLN A 20 -13.88 2.18 0.11
C GLN A 20 -12.40 2.00 -0.21
N LEU A 21 -11.79 2.94 -0.95
CA LEU A 21 -10.37 2.95 -1.28
C LEU A 21 -9.51 2.98 -0.01
N LEU A 22 -9.85 3.86 0.94
CA LEU A 22 -9.13 3.96 2.22
C LEU A 22 -9.29 2.69 3.08
N MET A 23 -10.47 2.07 3.06
CA MET A 23 -10.69 0.79 3.74
C MET A 23 -9.83 -0.32 3.15
N HIS A 24 -9.80 -0.47 1.82
CA HIS A 24 -8.97 -1.46 1.14
C HIS A 24 -7.48 -1.22 1.36
N TYR A 25 -7.05 0.05 1.39
CA TYR A 25 -5.68 0.41 1.74
C TYR A 25 -5.32 0.04 3.19
N SER A 26 -6.23 0.24 4.14
CA SER A 26 -5.96 0.01 5.56
C SER A 26 -5.83 -1.47 5.93
N ARG A 27 -6.48 -2.35 5.16
CA ARG A 27 -6.56 -3.77 5.44
C ARG A 27 -6.62 -4.57 4.14
N PRO A 28 -5.52 -4.61 3.37
CA PRO A 28 -5.43 -5.48 2.21
C PRO A 28 -5.43 -6.94 2.69
N GLU A 29 -6.13 -7.82 1.98
CA GLU A 29 -6.20 -9.24 2.27
C GLU A 29 -6.00 -10.02 0.97
N MET A 30 -5.04 -10.94 0.96
CA MET A 30 -4.66 -11.71 -0.23
C MET A 30 -5.76 -12.67 -0.71
N LYS A 31 -6.58 -13.20 0.22
CA LYS A 31 -7.66 -14.15 -0.07
C LYS A 31 -7.15 -15.29 -0.99
N ASP A 32 -7.92 -15.67 -2.00
CA ASP A 32 -7.59 -16.74 -2.95
C ASP A 32 -6.70 -16.27 -4.13
N GLN A 33 -6.07 -15.10 -4.03
CA GLN A 33 -5.27 -14.54 -5.11
C GLN A 33 -3.84 -15.11 -5.13
N THR A 34 -3.22 -15.13 -6.31
CA THR A 34 -1.78 -15.34 -6.40
C THR A 34 -1.02 -14.13 -5.84
N LEU A 35 0.22 -14.34 -5.38
CA LEU A 35 1.06 -13.26 -4.82
C LEU A 35 1.21 -12.08 -5.79
N PHE A 36 1.34 -12.38 -7.09
CA PHE A 36 1.46 -11.38 -8.14
C PHE A 36 0.18 -10.55 -8.34
N GLN A 37 -0.99 -11.21 -8.30
CA GLN A 37 -2.28 -10.53 -8.41
C GLN A 37 -2.50 -9.61 -7.20
N TYR A 38 -2.27 -10.12 -6.00
CA TYR A 38 -2.39 -9.37 -4.75
C TYR A 38 -1.48 -8.14 -4.72
N TYR A 39 -0.21 -8.30 -5.10
CA TYR A 39 0.73 -7.19 -5.16
C TYR A 39 0.28 -6.11 -6.15
N ASN A 40 -0.16 -6.50 -7.35
CA ASN A 40 -0.61 -5.53 -8.35
C ASN A 40 -1.86 -4.78 -7.89
N GLU A 41 -2.82 -5.45 -7.24
CA GLU A 41 -4.01 -4.80 -6.69
C GLU A 41 -3.62 -3.79 -5.60
N CYS A 42 -2.76 -4.19 -4.66
CA CYS A 42 -2.26 -3.28 -3.62
C CYS A 42 -1.54 -2.07 -4.22
N LYS A 43 -0.71 -2.29 -5.26
CA LYS A 43 0.00 -1.22 -5.96
C LYS A 43 -0.97 -0.24 -6.63
N GLN A 44 -2.00 -0.73 -7.32
CA GLN A 44 -3.02 0.12 -7.95
C GLN A 44 -3.77 0.97 -6.92
N ILE A 45 -4.22 0.36 -5.83
CA ILE A 45 -4.90 1.07 -4.72
C ILE A 45 -4.00 2.16 -4.15
N PHE A 46 -2.70 1.89 -3.99
CA PHE A 46 -1.75 2.85 -3.46
C PHE A 46 -1.46 4.01 -4.41
N GLU A 47 -1.27 3.73 -5.70
CA GLU A 47 -1.11 4.76 -6.73
C GLU A 47 -2.36 5.65 -6.82
N GLU A 48 -3.55 5.05 -6.74
CA GLU A 48 -4.79 5.79 -6.73
C GLU A 48 -4.93 6.67 -5.48
N LYS A 49 -4.65 6.12 -4.28
CA LYS A 49 -4.65 6.88 -3.02
C LYS A 49 -3.68 8.06 -3.10
N ARG A 50 -2.48 7.86 -3.65
CA ARG A 50 -1.48 8.92 -3.84
C ARG A 50 -1.96 10.00 -4.81
N SER A 51 -2.68 9.63 -5.87
CA SER A 51 -3.24 10.60 -6.83
C SER A 51 -4.32 11.50 -6.20
N ARG A 52 -5.13 10.95 -5.29
CA ARG A 52 -6.22 11.65 -4.60
C ARG A 52 -5.75 12.43 -3.37
N PHE A 53 -4.70 11.93 -2.71
CA PHE A 53 -4.13 12.46 -1.48
C PHE A 53 -2.63 12.73 -1.66
N PRO A 54 -2.25 13.73 -2.46
CA PRO A 54 -0.84 14.06 -2.64
C PRO A 54 -0.23 14.54 -1.33
N ILE A 55 0.98 14.07 -1.04
CA ILE A 55 1.79 14.55 0.09
C ILE A 55 2.17 16.01 -0.18
N THR A 56 1.75 16.94 0.69
CA THR A 56 1.98 18.39 0.53
C THR A 56 3.03 18.98 1.48
N ALA A 57 3.52 18.23 2.47
CA ALA A 57 4.58 18.63 3.40
C ALA A 57 5.84 17.75 3.21
N ASP A 58 6.96 18.09 3.88
CA ASP A 58 8.32 17.53 3.70
C ASP A 58 8.34 16.18 2.94
N VAL A 59 8.50 16.31 1.62
CA VAL A 59 8.14 15.28 0.65
C VAL A 59 8.91 13.99 0.91
N LYS A 60 10.15 14.10 1.40
CA LYS A 60 11.03 12.95 1.56
C LYS A 60 10.66 12.09 2.77
N SER A 61 10.51 12.69 3.94
CA SER A 61 10.20 11.93 5.18
C SER A 61 8.80 11.32 5.12
N MET A 62 7.84 12.02 4.52
CA MET A 62 6.49 11.50 4.32
C MET A 62 6.43 10.41 3.25
N GLN A 63 7.20 10.52 2.16
CA GLN A 63 7.32 9.44 1.18
C GLN A 63 7.91 8.19 1.83
N GLU A 64 9.06 8.30 2.50
CA GLU A 64 9.69 7.16 3.18
C GLU A 64 8.74 6.49 4.19
N GLN A 65 7.95 7.29 4.93
CA GLN A 65 6.95 6.77 5.85
C GLN A 65 5.79 6.07 5.13
N GLU A 66 5.28 6.63 4.03
CA GLU A 66 4.25 5.98 3.23
C GLU A 66 4.73 4.66 2.62
N GLU A 67 5.97 4.61 2.14
CA GLU A 67 6.57 3.40 1.57
C GLU A 67 6.69 2.30 2.62
N ARG A 68 7.15 2.64 3.82
CA ARG A 68 7.18 1.71 4.96
C ARG A 68 5.79 1.22 5.32
N THR A 69 4.82 2.12 5.34
CA THR A 69 3.42 1.79 5.66
C THR A 69 2.82 0.85 4.60
N PHE A 70 3.13 1.09 3.32
CA PHE A 70 2.68 0.25 2.21
C PHE A 70 3.24 -1.17 2.31
N VAL A 71 4.55 -1.33 2.52
CA VAL A 71 5.15 -2.67 2.63
C VAL A 71 4.62 -3.40 3.86
N HIS A 72 4.48 -2.71 5.01
CA HIS A 72 3.91 -3.35 6.19
C HIS A 72 2.45 -3.77 6.00
N GLY A 73 1.65 -2.95 5.30
CA GLY A 73 0.27 -3.27 4.93
C GLY A 73 0.18 -4.51 4.05
N ILE A 74 0.99 -4.57 2.98
CA ILE A 74 1.03 -5.75 2.09
C ILE A 74 1.36 -7.02 2.87
N LEU A 75 2.41 -6.98 3.70
CA LEU A 75 2.85 -8.14 4.48
C LEU A 75 1.80 -8.59 5.50
N ALA A 76 1.02 -7.66 6.06
CA ALA A 76 -0.04 -7.99 7.01
C ALA A 76 -1.19 -8.78 6.34
N GLY A 77 -1.44 -8.54 5.04
CA GLY A 77 -2.47 -9.23 4.28
C GLY A 77 -2.06 -10.53 3.61
N PHE A 78 -0.79 -10.95 3.73
CA PHE A 78 -0.34 -12.25 3.22
C PHE A 78 -1.09 -13.41 3.88
N ASP A 79 -1.43 -14.41 3.05
CA ASP A 79 -1.94 -15.68 3.55
C ASP A 79 -0.89 -16.38 4.45
N PRO A 80 -1.30 -17.10 5.51
CA PRO A 80 -0.40 -17.89 6.36
C PRO A 80 0.62 -18.77 5.62
N GLN A 81 0.32 -19.25 4.41
CA GLN A 81 1.28 -20.03 3.63
C GLN A 81 2.58 -19.27 3.28
N TYR A 82 2.55 -17.93 3.32
CA TYR A 82 3.71 -17.07 3.06
C TYR A 82 4.41 -16.58 4.34
N GLU A 83 4.18 -17.21 5.50
CA GLU A 83 4.74 -16.77 6.78
C GLU A 83 6.26 -16.68 6.78
N VAL A 84 6.93 -17.63 6.13
CA VAL A 84 8.39 -17.66 6.00
C VAL A 84 8.88 -16.43 5.23
N SER A 85 8.27 -16.14 4.07
CA SER A 85 8.55 -14.96 3.27
C SER A 85 8.26 -13.67 4.03
N ARG A 86 7.14 -13.63 4.77
CA ARG A 86 6.74 -12.50 5.61
C ARG A 86 7.78 -12.19 6.69
N SER A 87 8.27 -13.22 7.37
CA SER A 87 9.29 -13.10 8.42
C SER A 87 10.62 -12.62 7.86
N GLN A 88 11.06 -13.18 6.73
CA GLN A 88 12.29 -12.77 6.05
C GLN A 88 12.22 -11.30 5.64
N ILE A 89 11.14 -10.87 4.97
CA ILE A 89 11.00 -9.48 4.53
C ILE A 89 10.96 -8.51 5.73
N ARG A 90 10.32 -8.89 6.85
CA ARG A 90 10.35 -8.11 8.09
C ARG A 90 11.77 -7.96 8.66
N THR A 91 12.57 -9.02 8.60
CA THR A 91 13.99 -8.98 9.02
C THR A 91 14.84 -8.11 8.10
N PHE A 92 14.56 -8.11 6.79
CA PHE A 92 15.29 -7.31 5.79
C PHE A 92 14.83 -5.84 5.69
N HIS A 93 13.79 -5.42 6.43
CA HIS A 93 13.15 -4.10 6.31
C HIS A 93 14.02 -2.90 6.75
N GLY A 94 15.24 -3.14 7.27
CA GLY A 94 16.30 -2.12 7.38
C GLY A 94 17.02 -1.79 6.07
N VAL A 95 16.90 -2.65 5.05
CA VAL A 95 17.68 -2.58 3.79
C VAL A 95 16.78 -2.57 2.53
N LEU A 96 15.59 -3.20 2.56
CA LEU A 96 14.76 -3.38 1.36
C LEU A 96 13.69 -2.30 1.12
N ALA A 97 13.42 -1.40 2.06
CA ALA A 97 12.41 -0.34 1.88
C ALA A 97 12.70 0.55 0.66
N GLY A 98 13.98 0.76 0.30
CA GLY A 98 14.39 1.51 -0.89
C GLY A 98 14.39 0.71 -2.21
N LEU A 99 14.31 -0.63 -2.17
CA LEU A 99 14.42 -1.48 -3.36
C LEU A 99 13.06 -1.80 -4.00
N CYS A 100 11.98 -1.79 -3.22
CA CYS A 100 10.65 -2.18 -3.70
C CYS A 100 9.98 -1.17 -4.64
N LEU A 101 10.46 0.09 -4.72
CA LEU A 101 9.87 1.12 -5.58
C LEU A 101 10.81 1.67 -6.67
N SER A 102 12.10 1.31 -6.65
CA SER A 102 12.89 1.39 -7.88
C SER A 102 12.39 0.30 -8.84
N ASN A 103 12.39 0.54 -10.15
CA ASN A 103 11.88 -0.34 -11.22
C ASN A 103 12.41 -1.80 -11.26
N ASN A 104 13.12 -2.26 -10.22
CA ASN A 104 13.72 -3.58 -10.06
C ASN A 104 12.95 -4.53 -9.12
N CYS A 105 11.75 -4.20 -8.67
CA CYS A 105 10.92 -5.11 -7.87
C CYS A 105 10.47 -6.39 -8.63
N LYS A 106 10.88 -6.56 -9.89
CA LYS A 106 10.78 -7.82 -10.64
C LYS A 106 11.67 -8.94 -10.07
N TYR A 107 12.74 -8.62 -9.35
CA TYR A 107 13.72 -9.65 -8.93
C TYR A 107 13.43 -10.27 -7.56
N ILE A 108 12.71 -9.58 -6.67
CA ILE A 108 12.47 -10.08 -5.31
C ILE A 108 11.33 -11.12 -5.27
N MET A 109 10.37 -11.05 -6.20
CA MET A 109 9.28 -12.05 -6.29
C MET A 109 9.60 -13.27 -7.16
N VAL A 110 10.76 -13.31 -7.82
CA VAL A 110 11.15 -14.44 -8.70
C VAL A 110 12.03 -15.46 -7.96
N GLN A 111 12.44 -15.17 -6.72
CA GLN A 111 13.28 -16.05 -5.89
C GLN A 111 12.59 -16.55 -4.60
N ILE A 112 11.29 -16.33 -4.46
CA ILE A 112 10.42 -16.93 -3.44
C ILE A 112 9.41 -17.81 -4.16
#